data_AF-A0A2V5YWN6-F1
#
_entry.id   AF-A0A2V5YWN6-F1
#
_cell.length_a   1.000
_cell.length_b   1.000
_cell.length_c   1.000
_cell.angle_alpha   90.00
_cell.angle_beta   90.00
_cell.angle_gamma   90.00
#
_symmetry.space_group_name_H-M   'P 1'
#
loop_
_entity.id
_entity.type
_entity.pdbx_description
1 polymer ?
#
loop_
_entity_poly.entity_id
_entity_poly.type
_entity_poly.pdbx_seq_one_letter_code
_entity_poly.pdbx_strand_id
1 'polypeptide(L)' 'LFFIWYAIFRIVIEYFREPDATLVGPFTRGQFFSFFLIAIGLGFVAVAKMRPTFPQKLSR' A
#
# COMPACT_ATOMS: atom_id res chain seq x y z
N LEU A 1 1.82 -2.94 6.92
CA LEU A 1 2.52 -3.89 6.02
C LEU A 1 1.59 -4.51 4.98
N PHE A 2 0.45 -5.11 5.37
CA PHE A 2 -0.55 -5.68 4.45
C PHE A 2 -0.90 -4.74 3.29
N PHE A 3 -1.32 -3.51 3.57
CA PHE A 3 -1.73 -2.54 2.55
C PHE A 3 -0.66 -2.27 1.48
N ILE A 4 0.62 -2.25 1.87
CA ILE A 4 1.73 -1.97 0.94
C ILE A 4 1.99 -3.20 0.07
N TRP A 5 2.15 -4.38 0.69
CA TRP A 5 2.45 -5.61 -0.04
C TRP A 5 1.31 -6.06 -0.94
N TYR A 6 0.07 -5.97 -0.46
CA TYR A 6 -1.10 -6.28 -1.28
C TYR A 6 -1.16 -5.36 -2.52
N ALA A 7 -0.94 -4.06 -2.35
CA ALA A 7 -0.96 -3.10 -3.46
C ALA A 7 0.13 -3.40 -4.50
N ILE A 8 1.36 -3.70 -4.07
CA ILE A 8 2.46 -4.07 -4.96
C ILE A 8 2.11 -5.31 -5.76
N PHE A 9 1.71 -6.40 -5.09
CA PHE A 9 1.33 -7.63 -5.80
C PHE A 9 0.13 -7.41 -6.72
N ARG A 10 -0.84 -6.58 -6.32
CA ARG A 10 -2.01 -6.29 -7.15
C ARG A 10 -1.63 -5.56 -8.44
N ILE A 11 -0.70 -4.60 -8.38
CA ILE A 11 -0.16 -3.91 -9.55
C ILE A 11 0.60 -4.90 -10.44
N VAL A 12 1.45 -5.75 -9.87
CA VAL A 12 2.23 -6.74 -10.62
C VAL A 12 1.32 -7.74 -11.35
N ILE A 13 0.33 -8.31 -10.66
CA ILE A 13 -0.62 -9.28 -11.23
C ILE A 13 -1.44 -8.63 -12.34
N GLU A 14 -1.71 -7.34 -12.26
CA GLU A 14 -2.48 -6.64 -13.29
C GLU A 14 -1.77 -6.63 -14.65
N TYR A 15 -0.44 -6.62 -14.70
CA TYR A 15 0.30 -6.72 -15.97
C TYR A 15 0.12 -8.08 -16.67
N PHE A 16 -0.27 -9.10 -15.93
CA PHE A 16 -0.53 -10.45 -16.45
C PHE A 16 -2.03 -10.70 -16.70
N ARG A 17 -2.92 -9.78 -16.29
CA ARG A 17 -4.33 -9.86 -16.62
C ARG A 17 -4.56 -9.35 -18.03
N GLU A 18 -5.47 -10.01 -18.74
CA GLU A 18 -6.05 -9.43 -19.95
C GLU A 18 -6.82 -8.16 -19.57
N PRO A 19 -6.70 -7.07 -20.35
CA PRO A 19 -7.42 -5.84 -20.10
C PRO A 19 -8.91 -6.03 -20.46
N ASP A 20 -9.66 -6.60 -19.52
CA ASP A 20 -11.09 -6.90 -19.63
C ASP A 20 -11.99 -5.73 -19.20
N ALA A 21 -11.41 -4.72 -18.55
CA ALA A 21 -12.12 -3.59 -17.97
C ALA A 21 -11.64 -2.25 -18.51
N THR A 22 -12.57 -1.30 -18.63
CA THR A 22 -12.26 0.08 -19.01
C THR A 22 -11.23 0.69 -18.06
N LEU A 23 -10.18 1.26 -18.64
CA LEU A 23 -9.13 1.97 -17.92
C LEU A 23 -9.71 3.20 -17.19
N VAL A 24 -9.11 3.52 -16.05
CA VAL A 24 -9.33 4.78 -15.33
C VAL A 24 -8.23 5.73 -15.77
N GLY A 25 -8.51 6.51 -16.83
CA GLY A 25 -7.50 7.33 -17.50
C GLY A 25 -6.39 6.44 -18.08
N PRO A 26 -5.11 6.63 -17.70
CA PRO A 26 -3.99 5.80 -18.18
C PRO A 26 -3.78 4.51 -17.36
N PHE A 27 -4.53 4.28 -16.28
CA PHE A 27 -4.29 3.17 -15.35
C PHE A 27 -5.44 2.16 -15.38
N THR A 28 -5.15 0.90 -15.05
CA THR A 28 -6.24 -0.04 -14.75
C THR A 28 -6.88 0.30 -13.40
N ARG A 29 -8.07 -0.26 -13.15
CA ARG A 29 -8.76 -0.10 -11.85
C ARG A 29 -7.91 -0.65 -10.70
N GLY A 30 -7.28 -1.82 -10.90
CA GLY A 30 -6.40 -2.44 -9.91
C GLY A 30 -5.20 -1.55 -9.57
N GLN A 31 -4.61 -0.89 -10.56
CA GLN A 31 -3.50 0.04 -10.38
C GLN A 31 -3.94 1.34 -9.69
N PHE A 32 -5.04 1.95 -10.15
CA PHE A 32 -5.54 3.21 -9.61
C PHE A 32 -5.86 3.12 -8.11
N PHE A 33 -6.58 2.09 -7.68
CA PHE A 33 -6.91 1.93 -6.25
C PHE A 33 -5.71 1.56 -5.39
N SER A 34 -4.68 0.94 -5.98
CA SER A 34 -3.45 0.59 -5.27
C SER A 34 -2.65 1.81 -4.81
N PHE A 35 -2.76 2.96 -5.48
CA PHE A 35 -2.12 4.21 -5.04
C PHE A 35 -2.59 4.65 -3.64
N PHE A 36 -3.90 4.67 -3.43
CA PHE A 36 -4.49 5.04 -2.14
C PHE A 36 -4.11 4.03 -1.05
N LEU A 37 -4.07 2.75 -1.42
CA LEU A 37 -3.73 1.68 -0.50
C LEU A 37 -2.27 1.79 0.00
N ILE A 38 -1.34 2.11 -0.90
CA ILE A 38 0.06 2.40 -0.54
C ILE A 38 0.12 3.63 0.38
N ALA A 39 -0.59 4.71 0.06
CA ALA A 39 -0.60 5.93 0.87
C ALA A 39 -1.08 5.67 2.30
N ILE A 40 -2.18 4.93 2.47
CA ILE A 40 -2.70 4.53 3.79
C ILE A 40 -1.69 3.63 4.51
N GLY A 41 -1.09 2.66 3.81
CA GLY A 41 -0.08 1.78 4.36
C GLY A 41 1.15 2.52 4.89
N LEU A 42 1.62 3.53 4.16
CA LEU A 42 2.71 4.41 4.59
C LEU A 42 2.29 5.27 5.78
N GLY A 43 1.07 5.79 5.79
CA GLY A 43 0.49 6.53 6.92
C GLY A 43 0.51 5.71 8.21
N PHE A 44 0.09 4.44 8.18
CA PHE A 44 0.17 3.57 9.34
C PHE A 44 1.60 3.37 9.85
N VAL A 45 2.58 3.18 8.95
CA VAL A 45 3.99 3.02 9.34
C VAL A 45 4.54 4.31 9.95
N ALA A 46 4.22 5.46 9.38
CA ALA A 46 4.63 6.76 9.92
C ALA A 46 4.06 7.00 11.32
N VAL A 47 2.75 6.81 11.50
CA VAL A 47 2.08 6.98 12.80
C VAL A 47 2.64 6.01 13.85
N ALA A 48 2.87 4.74 13.50
CA ALA A 48 3.46 3.76 14.40
C ALA A 48 4.87 4.17 14.87
N LYS A 49 5.67 4.79 13.99
CA LYS A 49 6.99 5.34 14.36
C LYS A 49 6.89 6.58 15.23
N MET A 50 5.89 7.44 14.99
CA MET A 50 5.68 8.68 15.75
C MET A 50 5.08 8.43 17.14
N ARG A 51 4.32 7.34 17.32
CA ARG A 51 3.70 6.96 18.60
C ARG A 51 4.18 5.58 19.05
N PRO A 52 5.45 5.43 19.47
CA PRO A 52 5.94 4.16 19.97
C PRO A 52 5.12 3.75 21.20
N THR A 53 4.30 2.72 21.06
CA THR A 53 3.45 2.19 22.13
C THR A 53 4.22 1.31 23.10
N PHE A 54 5.39 0.80 22.68
CA PHE A 54 6.31 0.11 23.57
C PHE A 54 7.14 1.14 24.33
N PRO A 55 7.26 1.04 25.67
CA PRO A 55 8.21 1.85 26.41
C PRO A 55 9.59 1.57 25.82
N GLN A 56 10.25 2.62 25.32
CA GLN A 56 11.65 2.52 24.94
C GLN A 56 12.40 2.01 26.17
N LYS A 57 13.14 0.90 26.02
CA LYS A 57 13.94 0.36 27.11
C LYS A 57 14.77 1.49 27.71
N LEU A 58 14.58 1.71 29.01
CA LEU A 58 15.43 2.54 29.85
C LEU A 58 16.87 2.07 29.63
N SER A 59 17.65 2.79 28.83
CA SER A 59 19.08 2.54 28.72
C SER A 59 19.70 2.97 30.06
N ARG A 60 20.27 2.01 30.78
CA ARG A 60 21.20 2.27 31.88
C ARG A 60 22.46 2.92 31.35
#